data_AF-A0A1C4XLP6-F1
#
_entry.id   AF-A0A1C4XLP6-F1
#
_cell.length_a   1.000
_cell.length_b   1.000
_cell.length_c   1.000
_cell.angle_alpha   90.00
_cell.angle_beta   90.00
_cell.angle_gamma   90.00
#
_symmetry.space_group_name_H-M   'P 1'
#
loop_
_entity.id
_entity.type
_entity.pdbx_description
1 polymer ?
#
loop_
_entity_poly.entity_id
_entity_poly.type
_entity_poly.pdbx_seq_one_letter_code
_entity_poly.pdbx_strand_id
1 'polypeptide(L)'
;MKRSRSLVLSLVAALVATVGVAWVAMPAFAAGPTATFVKTADWGTGWEGKYTITNGGGSTINGWNLTFELPAGTTLGSYWDALLTSSGQRHTFTNRSWNGSIAPGASVSFGFLATGSGTPRNCTLNGAACGGGTPPTTPPPTSTPPTTPPPTTPPPTTPPPTTGLPKHVLTGYWHNFDNPAVELRLRDVPNEYDVVAVAFADATATPGAVSFAVDPGLSASLGGYTDADFRADVQTLRSRGKKVIISVGGETGRVAVNDAASAVAFADSVHALIGRYGFDGVDIDLENGLNPTYMGQALRSLRAKVGSSLIITMAPQTIDMQSPQGSYFKLALDIRDILTVVHTQFYNSGAMLGCDRNAAYPQGTVNFIVALTCIQLEAGLRPDQVALGLPAGPGAAGGGIVPPSVVNAALDCLAKGTNCGSFRPPRTYPGLRGAMTWSVNWDVSNGNGFARTVKPHLATLP
;
A
#
# COMPACT_ATOMS: atom_id res chain seq x y z
N MET A 1 29.27 65.82 -56.36
CA MET A 1 28.79 64.63 -55.62
C MET A 1 27.78 65.07 -54.56
N LYS A 2 26.65 64.33 -54.49
CA LYS A 2 25.69 64.15 -53.36
C LYS A 2 24.89 65.40 -52.89
N ARG A 3 23.62 65.54 -53.31
CA ARG A 3 22.35 65.05 -52.70
C ARG A 3 22.11 65.65 -51.31
N SER A 4 21.33 66.74 -51.16
CA SER A 4 19.85 66.86 -51.12
C SER A 4 19.17 66.23 -49.88
N ARG A 5 18.66 67.11 -48.99
CA ARG A 5 17.33 67.14 -48.30
C ARG A 5 16.85 65.86 -47.57
N SER A 6 16.19 65.86 -46.41
CA SER A 6 15.59 66.86 -45.53
C SER A 6 14.95 66.11 -44.34
N LEU A 7 14.86 66.75 -43.16
CA LEU A 7 13.88 66.55 -42.05
C LEU A 7 13.81 65.14 -41.38
N VAL A 8 13.58 64.95 -40.07
CA VAL A 8 12.43 65.42 -39.24
C VAL A 8 12.61 64.96 -37.77
N LEU A 9 12.06 65.76 -36.82
CA LEU A 9 11.61 65.53 -35.43
C LEU A 9 12.60 64.98 -34.36
N SER A 10 13.00 65.74 -33.32
CA SER A 10 12.27 66.28 -32.15
C SER A 10 11.92 65.24 -31.07
N LEU A 11 12.58 65.27 -29.89
CA LEU A 11 12.00 65.79 -28.63
C LEU A 11 12.95 65.61 -27.42
N VAL A 12 13.27 66.75 -26.79
CA VAL A 12 13.35 67.07 -25.35
C VAL A 12 14.01 66.07 -24.37
N ALA A 13 15.16 66.50 -23.86
CA ALA A 13 15.81 66.01 -22.64
C ALA A 13 15.57 66.97 -21.46
N ALA A 14 15.81 66.46 -20.23
CA ALA A 14 15.93 67.14 -18.93
C ALA A 14 14.60 67.38 -18.18
N LEU A 15 14.42 67.16 -16.87
CA LEU A 15 15.26 66.72 -15.75
C LEU A 15 14.29 66.61 -14.55
N VAL A 16 14.25 65.50 -13.78
CA VAL A 16 13.69 65.53 -12.41
C VAL A 16 14.52 64.67 -11.46
N ALA A 17 14.80 65.30 -10.33
CA ALA A 17 15.61 64.97 -9.17
C ALA A 17 15.64 63.51 -8.69
N THR A 18 16.84 63.11 -8.28
CA THR A 18 17.16 61.99 -7.41
C THR A 18 16.49 62.11 -6.04
N VAL A 19 15.66 61.13 -5.67
CA VAL A 19 15.41 60.74 -4.28
C VAL A 19 15.93 59.32 -4.12
N GLY A 20 17.05 59.18 -3.41
CA GLY A 20 17.63 57.88 -3.08
C GLY A 20 16.78 57.18 -2.03
N VAL A 21 16.03 56.16 -2.44
CA VAL A 21 15.54 55.12 -1.54
C VAL A 21 16.59 54.02 -1.56
N ALA A 22 17.41 53.97 -0.52
CA ALA A 22 18.22 52.79 -0.24
C ALA A 22 17.26 51.65 0.10
N TRP A 23 16.93 50.82 -0.90
CA TRP A 23 16.41 49.49 -0.63
C TRP A 23 17.54 48.73 0.04
N VAL A 24 17.49 48.63 1.36
CA VAL A 24 18.22 47.56 2.05
C VAL A 24 17.54 46.29 1.57
N ALA A 25 18.10 45.66 0.55
CA ALA A 25 17.75 44.30 0.18
C ALA A 25 18.12 43.44 1.38
N MET A 26 17.13 43.13 2.23
CA MET A 26 17.29 42.05 3.18
C MET A 26 17.61 40.79 2.36
N PRO A 27 18.60 39.97 2.77
CA PRO A 27 18.89 38.75 2.04
C PRO A 27 17.61 37.91 1.98
N ALA A 28 17.16 37.62 0.76
CA ALA A 28 16.13 36.62 0.54
C ALA A 28 16.71 35.29 0.98
N PHE A 29 16.47 34.89 2.24
CA PHE A 29 16.77 33.53 2.68
C PHE A 29 15.94 32.60 1.79
N ALA A 30 16.59 31.75 1.00
CA ALA A 30 15.94 30.58 0.45
C ALA A 30 15.28 29.85 1.62
N ALA A 31 13.97 29.63 1.58
CA ALA A 31 13.25 29.02 2.69
C ALA A 31 13.91 27.67 3.01
N GLY A 32 14.36 27.45 4.24
CA GLY A 32 14.91 26.16 4.63
C GLY A 32 13.86 25.05 4.54
N PRO A 33 14.26 23.78 4.74
CA PRO A 33 13.29 22.71 4.89
C PRO A 33 12.37 22.98 6.09
N THR A 34 11.09 22.69 5.93
CA THR A 34 10.07 22.93 6.96
C THR A 34 9.34 21.62 7.29
N ALA A 35 8.79 21.53 8.50
CA ALA A 35 7.91 20.43 8.86
C ALA A 35 6.64 20.96 9.56
N THR A 36 5.49 20.61 9.02
CA THR A 36 4.19 21.06 9.52
C THR A 36 3.40 19.91 10.12
N PHE A 37 2.82 20.13 11.29
CA PHE A 37 2.00 19.14 12.00
C PHE A 37 0.52 19.47 11.85
N VAL A 38 -0.30 18.44 11.61
CA VAL A 38 -1.75 18.51 11.71
C VAL A 38 -2.29 17.27 12.42
N LYS A 39 -3.38 17.43 13.18
CA LYS A 39 -4.23 16.28 13.54
C LYS A 39 -5.16 16.02 12.36
N THR A 40 -5.04 14.86 11.72
CA THR A 40 -5.90 14.46 10.59
C THR A 40 -7.21 13.84 11.07
N ALA A 41 -7.23 13.28 12.27
CA ALA A 41 -8.42 12.82 12.97
C ALA A 41 -8.23 12.94 14.49
N ASP A 42 -9.31 13.21 15.22
CA ASP A 42 -9.34 13.20 16.68
C ASP A 42 -10.69 12.61 17.11
N TRP A 43 -10.65 11.50 17.85
CA TRP A 43 -11.84 10.77 18.32
C TRP A 43 -11.96 10.80 19.85
N GLY A 44 -11.31 11.77 20.51
CA GLY A 44 -11.43 12.06 21.93
C GLY A 44 -10.56 11.17 22.83
N THR A 45 -10.53 9.86 22.60
CA THR A 45 -9.64 8.93 23.33
C THR A 45 -8.25 8.80 22.69
N GLY A 46 -8.14 9.21 21.43
CA GLY A 46 -6.89 9.30 20.67
C GLY A 46 -7.05 10.14 19.41
N TRP A 47 -5.96 10.32 18.69
CA TRP A 47 -5.90 11.12 17.48
C TRP A 47 -4.82 10.60 16.52
N GLU A 48 -5.00 10.93 15.26
CA GLU A 48 -4.02 10.72 14.20
C GLU A 48 -3.29 12.04 13.93
N GLY A 49 -1.97 12.00 14.00
CA GLY A 49 -1.07 13.09 13.67
C GLY A 49 -0.37 12.84 12.36
N LYS A 50 -0.23 13.88 11.54
CA LYS A 50 0.56 13.88 10.32
C LYS A 50 1.60 14.99 10.36
N TYR A 51 2.84 14.64 10.04
CA TYR A 51 3.87 15.61 9.69
C TYR A 51 4.06 15.65 8.18
N THR A 52 4.12 16.85 7.61
CA THR A 52 4.53 17.07 6.21
C THR A 52 5.85 17.81 6.19
N ILE A 53 6.90 17.15 5.68
CA ILE A 53 8.23 17.72 5.49
C ILE A 53 8.30 18.28 4.09
N THR A 54 8.60 19.57 3.94
CA THR A 54 8.73 20.23 2.63
C THR A 54 10.14 20.77 2.47
N ASN A 55 10.78 20.45 1.35
CA ASN A 55 12.07 21.01 1.01
C ASN A 55 11.90 22.39 0.35
N GLY A 56 11.92 23.46 1.13
CA GLY A 56 11.91 24.83 0.61
C GLY A 56 13.25 25.27 -0.02
N GLY A 57 14.32 24.49 0.19
CA GLY A 57 15.68 24.85 -0.17
C GLY A 57 16.03 24.52 -1.63
N GLY A 58 17.20 24.98 -2.06
CA GLY A 58 17.69 24.79 -3.43
C GLY A 58 18.37 23.44 -3.72
N SER A 59 18.61 22.61 -2.69
CA SER A 59 19.28 21.31 -2.82
C SER A 59 18.39 20.18 -2.31
N THR A 60 18.51 19.00 -2.93
CA THR A 60 17.79 17.79 -2.50
C THR A 60 18.19 17.39 -1.07
N ILE A 61 17.19 17.12 -0.22
CA ILE A 61 17.40 16.50 1.09
C ILE A 61 17.64 15.01 0.87
N ASN A 62 18.71 14.45 1.43
CA ASN A 62 19.02 13.02 1.37
C ASN A 62 19.06 12.45 2.79
N GLY A 63 17.93 11.87 3.20
CA GLY A 63 17.65 11.46 4.56
C GLY A 63 17.08 12.61 5.39
N TRP A 64 16.11 12.29 6.25
CA TRP A 64 15.54 13.26 7.18
C TRP A 64 15.39 12.64 8.57
N ASN A 65 15.53 13.51 9.57
CA ASN A 65 15.39 13.21 10.98
C ASN A 65 14.50 14.29 11.61
N LEU A 66 13.30 13.90 12.04
CA LEU A 66 12.36 14.79 12.69
C LEU A 66 12.18 14.36 14.15
N THR A 67 12.52 15.24 15.08
CA THR A 67 12.38 15.00 16.52
C THR A 67 11.29 15.90 17.10
N PHE A 68 10.45 15.38 17.98
CA PHE A 68 9.53 16.18 18.79
C PHE A 68 9.29 15.55 20.16
N GLU A 69 8.64 16.29 21.04
CA GLU A 69 8.22 15.82 22.36
C GLU A 69 6.69 15.78 22.46
N LEU A 70 6.15 14.72 23.05
CA LEU A 70 4.75 14.66 23.47
C LEU A 70 4.64 14.99 24.96
N PRO A 71 3.64 15.79 25.39
CA PRO A 71 3.45 16.09 26.81
C PRO A 71 3.13 14.82 27.61
N ALA A 72 3.45 14.84 28.91
CA ALA A 72 2.97 13.82 29.84
C ALA A 72 1.44 13.64 29.74
N GLY A 73 0.98 12.39 29.80
CA GLY A 73 -0.43 12.03 29.55
C GLY A 73 -0.79 11.86 28.07
N THR A 74 0.16 12.07 27.16
CA THR A 74 0.03 11.73 25.74
C THR A 74 1.03 10.63 25.39
N THR A 75 0.52 9.53 24.82
CA THR A 75 1.35 8.36 24.49
C THR A 75 1.32 8.16 22.99
N LEU A 76 2.50 8.15 22.36
CA LEU A 76 2.63 7.76 20.96
C LEU A 76 2.35 6.26 20.84
N GLY A 77 1.42 5.91 19.96
CA GLY A 77 1.06 4.54 19.64
C GLY A 77 1.75 4.09 18.37
N SER A 78 0.94 3.81 17.36
CA SER A 78 1.43 3.31 16.08
C SER A 78 1.89 4.41 15.14
N TYR A 79 2.72 4.06 14.16
CA TYR A 79 3.26 5.00 13.19
C TYR A 79 3.50 4.33 11.84
N TRP A 80 3.58 5.12 10.77
CA TRP A 80 3.82 4.65 9.40
C TRP A 80 4.66 5.68 8.62
N ASP A 81 5.14 5.29 7.44
CA ASP A 81 6.00 6.09 6.55
C ASP A 81 7.29 6.64 7.16
N ALA A 82 7.67 6.13 8.33
CA ALA A 82 8.86 6.53 9.08
C ALA A 82 9.36 5.38 9.96
N LEU A 83 10.60 5.49 10.42
CA LEU A 83 11.16 4.68 11.49
C LEU A 83 11.14 5.50 12.78
N LEU A 84 10.77 4.91 13.91
CA LEU A 84 10.67 5.60 15.20
C LEU A 84 11.70 5.07 16.19
N THR A 85 12.41 5.99 16.86
CA THR A 85 13.06 5.73 18.14
C THR A 85 12.47 6.65 19.21
N SER A 86 12.21 6.10 20.40
CA SER A 86 11.59 6.86 21.50
C SER A 86 12.43 6.76 22.76
N SER A 87 12.58 7.87 23.47
CA SER A 87 13.21 7.95 24.79
C SER A 87 12.40 8.87 25.69
N GLY A 88 11.64 8.26 26.60
CA GLY A 88 10.64 8.97 27.39
C GLY A 88 9.60 9.65 26.50
N GLN A 89 9.45 10.97 26.67
CA GLN A 89 8.51 11.81 25.92
C GLN A 89 9.05 12.30 24.57
N ARG A 90 10.33 12.01 24.27
CA ARG A 90 11.00 12.43 23.03
C ARG A 90 10.91 11.32 21.98
N HIS A 91 10.41 11.68 20.81
CA HIS A 91 10.20 10.80 19.66
C HIS A 91 11.01 11.31 18.48
N THR A 92 11.81 10.42 17.88
CA THR A 92 12.63 10.72 16.70
C THR A 92 12.19 9.85 15.55
N PHE A 93 11.71 10.48 14.48
CA PHE A 93 11.31 9.86 13.24
C PHE A 93 12.39 10.03 12.17
N THR A 94 12.77 8.95 11.50
CA THR A 94 13.64 9.01 10.32
C THR A 94 12.98 8.40 9.10
N ASN A 95 13.50 8.75 7.93
CA ASN A 95 13.02 8.23 6.66
C ASN A 95 13.10 6.70 6.58
N ARG A 96 12.16 6.13 5.83
CA ARG A 96 12.29 4.79 5.24
C ARG A 96 13.24 4.88 4.04
N SER A 97 13.59 3.73 3.48
CA SER A 97 14.47 3.64 2.30
C SER A 97 13.92 4.39 1.08
N TRP A 98 12.59 4.50 0.96
CA TRP A 98 11.90 5.06 -0.22
C TRP A 98 11.55 6.55 -0.13
N ASN A 99 11.51 7.16 1.06
CA ASN A 99 11.18 8.59 1.23
C ASN A 99 12.32 9.44 1.79
N GLY A 100 13.56 8.95 1.72
CA GLY A 100 14.72 9.71 2.16
C GLY A 100 15.06 10.90 1.25
N SER A 101 14.80 10.80 -0.05
CA SER A 101 15.17 11.85 -1.02
C SER A 101 14.02 12.82 -1.26
N ILE A 102 14.21 14.11 -1.00
CA ILE A 102 13.19 15.16 -1.20
C ILE A 102 13.79 16.26 -2.07
N ALA A 103 13.38 16.31 -3.34
CA ALA A 103 13.82 17.35 -4.28
C ALA A 103 13.37 18.76 -3.84
N PRO A 104 14.03 19.84 -4.30
CA PRO A 104 13.56 21.21 -4.10
C PRO A 104 12.08 21.38 -4.46
N GLY A 105 11.29 21.96 -3.55
CA GLY A 105 9.85 22.16 -3.68
C GLY A 105 8.98 20.91 -3.44
N ALA A 106 9.57 19.72 -3.28
CA ALA A 106 8.83 18.50 -3.00
C ALA A 106 8.54 18.35 -1.49
N SER A 107 7.58 17.49 -1.19
CA SER A 107 7.20 17.13 0.18
C SER A 107 7.09 15.63 0.35
N VAL A 108 7.37 15.18 1.58
CA VAL A 108 7.03 13.84 2.06
C VAL A 108 6.20 13.98 3.33
N SER A 109 5.54 12.91 3.73
CA SER A 109 4.80 12.91 4.98
C SER A 109 4.97 11.61 5.72
N PHE A 110 4.76 11.67 7.03
CA PHE A 110 4.55 10.49 7.85
C PHE A 110 3.44 10.73 8.86
N GLY A 111 2.87 9.64 9.35
CA GLY A 111 1.79 9.68 10.32
C GLY A 111 2.03 8.83 11.54
N PHE A 112 1.31 9.14 12.60
CA PHE A 112 1.31 8.39 13.83
C PHE A 112 0.00 8.58 14.58
N LEU A 113 -0.30 7.63 15.45
CA LEU A 113 -1.40 7.70 16.37
C LEU A 113 -0.90 8.03 17.75
N ALA A 114 -1.71 8.76 18.52
CA ALA A 114 -1.44 8.98 19.92
C ALA A 114 -2.74 8.94 20.73
N THR A 115 -2.63 8.51 21.97
CA THR A 115 -3.70 8.61 22.98
C THR A 115 -3.44 9.80 23.88
N GLY A 116 -4.50 10.41 24.42
CA GLY A 116 -4.41 11.65 25.21
C GLY A 116 -4.56 12.91 24.35
N SER A 117 -4.59 14.10 24.97
CA SER A 117 -4.96 15.35 24.28
C SER A 117 -3.80 16.22 23.82
N GLY A 118 -2.56 15.93 24.27
CA GLY A 118 -1.39 16.74 23.94
C GLY A 118 -0.98 16.63 22.47
N THR A 119 -0.25 17.62 21.96
CA THR A 119 0.28 17.64 20.59
C THR A 119 1.80 17.80 20.62
N PRO A 120 2.51 17.48 19.53
CA PRO A 120 3.96 17.64 19.43
C PRO A 120 4.45 19.05 19.80
N ARG A 121 5.55 19.10 20.55
CA ARG A 121 6.28 20.32 20.94
C ARG A 121 7.76 20.16 20.62
N ASN A 122 8.50 21.26 20.63
CA ASN A 122 9.96 21.26 20.46
C ASN A 122 10.42 20.52 19.18
N CYS A 123 9.66 20.71 18.09
CA CYS A 123 9.92 20.04 16.82
C CYS A 123 11.23 20.53 16.19
N THR A 124 12.11 19.61 15.86
CA THR A 124 13.29 19.85 15.03
C THR A 124 13.31 18.94 13.81
N LEU A 125 13.75 19.47 12.66
CA LEU A 125 14.01 18.75 11.42
C LEU A 125 15.49 18.92 11.08
N ASN A 126 16.22 17.81 11.02
CA ASN A 126 17.67 17.76 10.79
C ASN A 126 18.44 18.69 11.74
N GLY A 127 18.00 18.77 13.00
CA GLY A 127 18.59 19.61 14.05
C GLY A 127 18.17 21.08 14.04
N ALA A 128 17.47 21.56 13.02
CA ALA A 128 16.91 22.92 12.98
C ALA A 128 15.46 22.93 13.46
N ALA A 129 14.97 24.04 14.02
CA ALA A 129 13.55 24.16 14.39
C ALA A 129 12.65 23.99 13.16
N CYS A 130 11.52 23.28 13.30
CA CYS A 130 10.65 22.90 12.18
C CYS A 130 10.01 24.04 11.36
N GLY A 131 10.20 25.32 11.75
CA GLY A 131 9.99 26.50 10.91
C GLY A 131 8.65 26.54 10.14
N GLY A 132 7.57 26.94 10.80
CA GLY A 132 6.24 27.08 10.19
C GLY A 132 5.22 27.23 11.31
N GLY A 133 4.41 28.30 11.27
CA GLY A 133 3.59 28.75 12.40
C GLY A 133 2.65 27.71 13.01
N THR A 134 2.16 28.02 14.21
CA THR A 134 1.05 27.31 14.85
C THR A 134 -0.12 27.12 13.89
N PRO A 135 -0.80 25.95 13.89
CA PRO A 135 -1.97 25.70 13.06
C PRO A 135 -3.06 26.77 13.27
N PRO A 136 -3.97 27.00 12.30
CA PRO A 136 -5.18 27.77 12.54
C PRO A 136 -5.90 27.20 13.77
N THR A 137 -6.17 28.04 14.76
CA THR A 137 -6.92 27.69 15.98
C THR A 137 -8.42 27.56 15.74
N THR A 138 -8.87 27.65 14.48
CA THR A 138 -10.26 27.42 14.13
C THR A 138 -10.48 25.91 13.99
N PRO A 139 -11.27 25.28 14.88
CA PRO A 139 -11.67 23.90 14.69
C PRO A 139 -12.33 23.76 13.30
N PRO A 140 -12.08 22.67 12.55
CA PRO A 140 -13.00 22.29 11.48
C PRO A 140 -14.42 22.28 12.03
N PRO A 141 -15.44 22.71 11.27
CA PRO A 141 -16.81 22.72 11.77
C PRO A 141 -17.14 21.33 12.31
N THR A 142 -17.54 21.26 13.57
CA THR A 142 -18.03 20.05 14.21
C THR A 142 -19.34 19.69 13.51
N SER A 143 -19.27 18.90 12.44
CA SER A 143 -20.46 18.22 11.94
C SER A 143 -20.86 17.23 13.03
N THR A 144 -22.07 17.36 13.55
CA THR A 144 -22.71 16.30 14.33
C THR A 144 -22.56 14.98 13.58
N PRO A 145 -22.28 13.86 14.28
CA PRO A 145 -22.28 12.54 13.65
C PRO A 145 -23.56 12.37 12.84
N PRO A 146 -23.50 11.85 11.61
CA PRO A 146 -24.72 11.58 10.85
C PRO A 146 -25.62 10.68 11.69
N THR A 147 -26.79 11.18 12.10
CA THR A 147 -27.87 10.37 12.68
C THR A 147 -28.60 9.54 11.63
N THR A 148 -28.16 9.64 10.38
CA THR A 148 -28.72 8.87 9.26
C THR A 148 -27.77 7.71 8.98
N PRO A 149 -28.25 6.46 9.00
CA PRO A 149 -27.47 5.30 8.55
C PRO A 149 -26.86 5.57 7.16
N PRO A 150 -25.64 5.11 6.86
CA PRO A 150 -25.09 5.16 5.51
C PRO A 150 -26.11 4.61 4.51
N PRO A 151 -26.25 5.18 3.30
CA PRO A 151 -27.12 4.62 2.28
C PRO A 151 -26.72 3.16 2.04
N THR A 152 -27.64 2.24 2.30
CA THR A 152 -27.49 0.82 1.95
C THR A 152 -27.68 0.68 0.45
N THR A 153 -26.69 1.11 -0.33
CA THR A 153 -26.65 0.75 -1.75
C THR A 153 -26.48 -0.77 -1.83
N PRO A 154 -27.39 -1.50 -2.50
CA PRO A 154 -27.24 -2.93 -2.68
C PRO A 154 -25.88 -3.23 -3.33
N PRO A 155 -25.20 -4.33 -2.94
CA PRO A 155 -23.95 -4.73 -3.57
C PRO A 155 -24.11 -4.80 -5.11
N PRO A 156 -23.14 -4.30 -5.89
CA PRO A 156 -23.20 -4.37 -7.35
C PRO A 156 -23.43 -5.81 -7.84
N THR A 157 -24.38 -6.01 -8.75
CA THR A 157 -24.78 -7.35 -9.25
C THR A 157 -23.97 -7.85 -10.45
N THR A 158 -22.78 -7.28 -10.71
CA THR A 158 -21.93 -7.75 -11.81
C THR A 158 -21.50 -9.19 -11.54
N PRO A 159 -21.72 -10.14 -12.48
CA PRO A 159 -21.26 -11.52 -12.33
C PRO A 159 -19.75 -11.56 -12.06
N PRO A 160 -19.26 -12.41 -11.14
CA PRO A 160 -17.83 -12.56 -10.90
C PRO A 160 -17.09 -12.97 -12.18
N PRO A 161 -15.80 -12.59 -12.34
CA PRO A 161 -14.97 -13.09 -13.42
C PRO A 161 -14.95 -14.63 -13.44
N THR A 162 -15.09 -15.24 -14.62
CA THR A 162 -15.04 -16.70 -14.80
C THR A 162 -13.60 -17.21 -14.74
N THR A 163 -13.06 -17.33 -13.53
CA THR A 163 -11.66 -17.76 -13.27
C THR A 163 -11.52 -19.26 -13.02
N GLY A 164 -12.63 -19.96 -12.72
CA GLY A 164 -12.63 -21.35 -12.28
C GLY A 164 -12.13 -21.54 -10.84
N LEU A 165 -12.01 -20.46 -10.06
CA LEU A 165 -11.67 -20.54 -8.65
C LEU A 165 -12.86 -21.00 -7.80
N PRO A 166 -12.61 -21.73 -6.69
CA PRO A 166 -13.61 -21.96 -5.66
C PRO A 166 -14.19 -20.66 -5.10
N LYS A 167 -15.38 -20.74 -4.50
CA LYS A 167 -16.01 -19.60 -3.81
C LYS A 167 -15.10 -19.01 -2.74
N HIS A 168 -14.52 -19.87 -1.90
CA HIS A 168 -13.56 -19.49 -0.87
C HIS A 168 -12.18 -20.04 -1.20
N VAL A 169 -11.18 -19.15 -1.24
CA VAL A 169 -9.82 -19.46 -1.69
C VAL A 169 -8.80 -19.17 -0.60
N LEU A 170 -7.75 -19.98 -0.58
CA LEU A 170 -6.50 -19.71 0.13
C LEU A 170 -5.42 -19.37 -0.90
N THR A 171 -4.93 -18.13 -0.87
CA THR A 171 -3.78 -17.67 -1.66
C THR A 171 -2.50 -17.78 -0.84
N GLY A 172 -1.40 -18.23 -1.43
CA GLY A 172 -0.08 -18.24 -0.78
C GLY A 172 1.00 -17.69 -1.70
N TYR A 173 1.88 -16.85 -1.16
CA TYR A 173 3.08 -16.40 -1.88
C TYR A 173 4.15 -17.49 -1.89
N TRP A 174 4.76 -17.76 -3.04
CA TRP A 174 5.89 -18.69 -3.18
C TRP A 174 7.15 -17.91 -3.52
N HIS A 175 8.23 -18.14 -2.80
CA HIS A 175 9.48 -17.40 -2.95
C HIS A 175 10.26 -17.89 -4.17
N ASN A 176 10.52 -16.99 -5.12
CA ASN A 176 11.53 -17.14 -6.17
C ASN A 176 12.86 -16.51 -5.71
N PHE A 177 13.30 -16.80 -4.50
CA PHE A 177 14.54 -16.28 -3.90
C PHE A 177 14.81 -17.04 -2.60
N ASP A 178 16.04 -16.94 -2.10
CA ASP A 178 16.43 -17.49 -0.81
C ASP A 178 16.21 -16.46 0.32
N ASN A 179 15.68 -16.93 1.44
CA ASN A 179 15.66 -16.22 2.72
C ASN A 179 15.64 -17.27 3.86
N PRO A 180 15.52 -16.92 5.14
CA PRO A 180 15.54 -17.93 6.20
C PRO A 180 14.37 -18.92 6.21
N ALA A 181 13.37 -18.79 5.33
CA ALA A 181 12.34 -19.81 5.11
C ALA A 181 12.89 -20.96 4.25
N VAL A 182 12.18 -22.08 4.21
CA VAL A 182 12.58 -23.24 3.41
C VAL A 182 12.48 -22.94 1.92
N GLU A 183 13.50 -23.33 1.17
CA GLU A 183 13.46 -23.35 -0.30
C GLU A 183 12.54 -24.48 -0.76
N LEU A 184 11.63 -24.19 -1.70
CA LEU A 184 10.57 -25.11 -2.09
C LEU A 184 10.45 -25.13 -3.61
N ARG A 185 10.46 -26.31 -4.25
CA ARG A 185 10.07 -26.39 -5.67
C ARG A 185 8.58 -26.08 -5.80
N LEU A 186 8.17 -25.47 -6.90
CA LEU A 186 6.77 -25.09 -7.08
C LEU A 186 5.83 -26.31 -7.01
N ARG A 187 6.25 -27.49 -7.50
CA ARG A 187 5.45 -28.74 -7.41
C ARG A 187 5.17 -29.23 -5.98
N ASP A 188 5.94 -28.76 -5.00
CA ASP A 188 5.88 -29.18 -3.60
C ASP A 188 5.03 -28.25 -2.74
N VAL A 189 4.42 -27.21 -3.34
CA VAL A 189 3.41 -26.38 -2.68
C VAL A 189 2.27 -27.25 -2.13
N PRO A 190 1.89 -27.10 -0.84
CA PRO A 190 0.81 -27.87 -0.23
C PRO A 190 -0.53 -27.75 -0.97
N ASN A 191 -1.31 -28.84 -0.98
CA ASN A 191 -2.59 -28.90 -1.70
C ASN A 191 -3.68 -28.00 -1.09
N GLU A 192 -3.45 -27.44 0.09
CA GLU A 192 -4.34 -26.52 0.76
C GLU A 192 -4.47 -25.18 0.01
N TYR A 193 -3.44 -24.77 -0.72
CA TYR A 193 -3.45 -23.52 -1.49
C TYR A 193 -4.24 -23.69 -2.79
N ASP A 194 -5.11 -22.73 -3.11
CA ASP A 194 -5.85 -22.68 -4.37
C ASP A 194 -5.16 -21.81 -5.41
N VAL A 195 -4.54 -20.72 -4.93
CA VAL A 195 -3.78 -19.76 -5.74
C VAL A 195 -2.38 -19.65 -5.18
N VAL A 196 -1.38 -19.75 -6.05
CA VAL A 196 0.03 -19.54 -5.72
C VAL A 196 0.51 -18.29 -6.44
N ALA A 197 0.88 -17.27 -5.67
CA ALA A 197 1.46 -16.04 -6.17
C ALA A 197 2.98 -16.15 -6.18
N VAL A 198 3.59 -16.18 -7.36
CA VAL A 198 5.04 -16.32 -7.52
C VAL A 198 5.69 -14.96 -7.26
N ALA A 199 6.51 -14.90 -6.21
CA ALA A 199 7.15 -13.69 -5.69
C ALA A 199 8.63 -13.64 -6.12
N PHE A 200 9.07 -12.75 -6.99
CA PHE A 200 8.33 -11.74 -7.75
C PHE A 200 8.84 -11.69 -9.19
N ALA A 201 8.13 -10.99 -10.07
CA ALA A 201 8.71 -10.51 -11.31
C ALA A 201 9.62 -9.29 -11.05
N ASP A 202 10.71 -9.22 -11.80
CA ASP A 202 11.71 -8.16 -11.72
C ASP A 202 11.36 -6.97 -12.62
N ALA A 203 11.75 -5.77 -12.19
CA ALA A 203 11.76 -4.60 -13.05
C ALA A 203 12.86 -4.73 -14.12
N THR A 204 12.58 -4.22 -15.32
CA THR A 204 13.58 -4.11 -16.39
C THR A 204 14.08 -2.68 -16.55
N ALA A 205 15.05 -2.48 -17.45
CA ALA A 205 15.48 -1.13 -17.85
C ALA A 205 14.38 -0.34 -18.60
N THR A 206 13.34 -1.01 -19.10
CA THR A 206 12.20 -0.35 -19.76
C THR A 206 11.13 -0.04 -18.71
N PRO A 207 10.75 1.24 -18.51
CA PRO A 207 9.72 1.61 -17.55
C PRO A 207 8.42 0.81 -17.73
N GLY A 208 7.89 0.30 -16.63
CA GLY A 208 6.69 -0.54 -16.59
C GLY A 208 6.89 -1.99 -17.01
N ALA A 209 7.90 -2.33 -17.81
CA ALA A 209 8.12 -3.71 -18.24
C ALA A 209 8.73 -4.57 -17.13
N VAL A 210 8.26 -5.81 -17.05
CA VAL A 210 8.73 -6.83 -16.11
C VAL A 210 9.36 -8.03 -16.79
N SER A 211 10.23 -8.73 -16.06
CA SER A 211 10.81 -10.01 -16.45
C SER A 211 10.70 -11.02 -15.32
N PHE A 212 10.86 -12.30 -15.63
CA PHE A 212 10.94 -13.36 -14.64
C PHE A 212 11.87 -14.45 -15.16
N ALA A 213 12.69 -14.98 -14.26
CA ALA A 213 13.45 -16.22 -14.40
C ALA A 213 13.55 -16.85 -13.00
N VAL A 214 13.78 -18.17 -12.93
CA VAL A 214 14.08 -18.79 -11.64
C VAL A 214 15.34 -18.14 -11.06
N ASP A 215 15.26 -17.70 -9.80
CA ASP A 215 16.38 -17.04 -9.14
C ASP A 215 17.61 -17.96 -9.08
N PRO A 216 18.82 -17.48 -9.39
CA PRO A 216 20.03 -18.31 -9.37
C PRO A 216 20.35 -18.91 -7.99
N GLY A 217 20.07 -18.19 -6.90
CA GLY A 217 20.23 -18.69 -5.53
C GLY A 217 19.28 -19.85 -5.27
N LEU A 218 17.99 -19.64 -5.51
CA LEU A 218 16.97 -20.67 -5.39
C LEU A 218 17.28 -21.89 -6.27
N SER A 219 17.71 -21.65 -7.52
CA SER A 219 18.14 -22.69 -8.44
C SER A 219 19.25 -23.53 -7.81
N ALA A 220 20.29 -22.90 -7.26
CA ALA A 220 21.39 -23.61 -6.59
C ALA A 220 20.90 -24.39 -5.36
N SER A 221 20.11 -23.76 -4.49
CA SER A 221 19.56 -24.34 -3.26
C SER A 221 18.69 -25.57 -3.54
N LEU A 222 17.98 -25.58 -4.67
CA LEU A 222 17.14 -26.69 -5.11
C LEU A 222 17.85 -27.67 -6.06
N GLY A 223 19.18 -27.63 -6.15
CA GLY A 223 19.96 -28.60 -6.94
C GLY A 223 19.86 -28.39 -8.45
N GLY A 224 19.89 -27.15 -8.90
CA GLY A 224 19.81 -26.74 -10.30
C GLY A 224 18.38 -26.60 -10.82
N TYR A 225 17.46 -26.05 -10.03
CA TYR A 225 16.06 -25.86 -10.44
C TYR A 225 15.96 -24.83 -11.59
N THR A 226 15.58 -25.29 -12.78
CA THR A 226 15.62 -24.48 -13.99
C THR A 226 14.28 -23.82 -14.32
N ASP A 227 14.30 -22.82 -15.20
CA ASP A 227 13.12 -22.29 -15.89
C ASP A 227 12.24 -23.38 -16.52
N ALA A 228 12.84 -24.47 -17.04
CA ALA A 228 12.11 -25.57 -17.64
C ALA A 228 11.39 -26.42 -16.59
N ASP A 229 12.05 -26.69 -15.47
CA ASP A 229 11.44 -27.38 -14.33
C ASP A 229 10.31 -26.56 -13.74
N PHE A 230 10.51 -25.25 -13.56
CA PHE A 230 9.48 -24.35 -13.07
C PHE A 230 8.25 -24.34 -13.98
N ARG A 231 8.41 -24.27 -15.31
CA ARG A 231 7.28 -24.39 -16.25
C ARG A 231 6.53 -25.71 -16.10
N ALA A 232 7.26 -26.83 -15.96
CA ALA A 232 6.65 -28.14 -15.74
C ALA A 232 5.87 -28.18 -14.41
N ASP A 233 6.38 -27.50 -13.38
CA ASP A 233 5.73 -27.42 -12.07
C ASP A 233 4.48 -26.55 -12.10
N VAL A 234 4.46 -25.46 -12.89
CA VAL A 234 3.24 -24.68 -13.14
C VAL A 234 2.16 -25.60 -13.72
N GLN A 235 2.49 -26.44 -14.70
CA GLN A 235 1.54 -27.41 -15.26
C GLN A 235 1.12 -28.48 -14.25
N THR A 236 2.03 -28.89 -13.37
CA THR A 236 1.72 -29.81 -12.26
C THR A 236 0.72 -29.21 -11.28
N LEU A 237 0.83 -27.93 -10.95
CA LEU A 237 -0.14 -27.24 -10.10
C LEU A 237 -1.49 -27.09 -10.82
N ARG A 238 -1.47 -26.71 -12.10
CA ARG A 238 -2.69 -26.60 -12.92
C ARG A 238 -3.43 -27.93 -13.04
N SER A 239 -2.72 -29.05 -13.18
CA SER A 239 -3.35 -30.39 -13.23
C SER A 239 -3.98 -30.81 -11.89
N ARG A 240 -3.54 -30.22 -10.77
CA ARG A 240 -4.16 -30.32 -9.44
C ARG A 240 -5.29 -29.30 -9.22
N GLY A 241 -5.71 -28.58 -10.26
CA GLY A 241 -6.76 -27.57 -10.19
C GLY A 241 -6.33 -26.24 -9.54
N LYS A 242 -5.02 -26.02 -9.35
CA LYS A 242 -4.48 -24.81 -8.73
C LYS A 242 -4.29 -23.71 -9.77
N LYS A 243 -4.29 -22.47 -9.31
CA LYS A 243 -3.95 -21.30 -10.13
C LYS A 243 -2.57 -20.80 -9.74
N VAL A 244 -1.76 -20.46 -10.74
CA VAL A 244 -0.43 -19.88 -10.50
C VAL A 244 -0.42 -18.50 -11.15
N ILE A 245 -0.16 -17.45 -10.36
CA ILE A 245 -0.12 -16.07 -10.83
C ILE A 245 1.27 -15.49 -10.59
N ILE A 246 1.68 -14.53 -11.40
CA ILE A 246 2.94 -13.80 -11.19
C ILE A 246 2.67 -12.55 -10.36
N SER A 247 3.38 -12.38 -9.24
CA SER A 247 3.29 -11.15 -8.45
C SER A 247 4.34 -10.15 -8.89
N VAL A 248 3.92 -8.88 -8.99
CA VAL A 248 4.78 -7.76 -9.37
C VAL A 248 4.86 -6.79 -8.20
N GLY A 249 6.07 -6.63 -7.66
CA GLY A 249 6.33 -5.71 -6.55
C GLY A 249 7.24 -6.30 -5.50
N GLY A 250 6.77 -6.37 -4.27
CA GLY A 250 7.56 -6.71 -3.08
C GLY A 250 8.38 -5.52 -2.55
N GLU A 251 8.89 -5.67 -1.33
CA GLU A 251 9.64 -4.62 -0.60
C GLU A 251 10.77 -3.98 -1.43
N THR A 252 11.49 -4.79 -2.21
CA THR A 252 12.61 -4.37 -3.06
C THR A 252 12.22 -4.11 -4.51
N GLY A 253 10.96 -4.36 -4.90
CA GLY A 253 10.46 -4.15 -6.25
C GLY A 253 10.54 -2.69 -6.70
N ARG A 254 10.88 -2.45 -7.96
CA ARG A 254 11.06 -1.09 -8.52
C ARG A 254 10.21 -0.83 -9.76
N VAL A 255 9.21 -1.67 -10.01
CA VAL A 255 8.30 -1.51 -11.16
C VAL A 255 7.45 -0.27 -10.94
N ALA A 256 7.45 0.63 -11.92
CA ALA A 256 6.66 1.85 -11.92
C ALA A 256 5.83 1.95 -13.20
N VAL A 257 4.52 2.14 -13.04
CA VAL A 257 3.55 2.29 -14.15
C VAL A 257 2.90 3.65 -14.00
N ASN A 258 3.54 4.68 -14.58
CA ASN A 258 3.25 6.09 -14.29
C ASN A 258 2.91 6.93 -15.53
N ASP A 259 2.85 6.30 -16.70
CA ASP A 259 2.41 6.91 -17.94
C ASP A 259 1.80 5.85 -18.89
N ALA A 260 1.27 6.30 -20.03
CA ALA A 260 0.63 5.39 -20.99
C ALA A 260 1.61 4.38 -21.61
N ALA A 261 2.88 4.76 -21.79
CA ALA A 261 3.89 3.89 -22.40
C ALA A 261 4.29 2.75 -21.45
N SER A 262 4.57 3.08 -20.19
CA SER A 262 4.83 2.11 -19.12
C SER A 262 3.63 1.20 -18.86
N ALA A 263 2.39 1.69 -19.00
CA ALA A 263 1.19 0.86 -18.92
C ALA A 263 1.11 -0.19 -20.04
N VAL A 264 1.47 0.18 -21.26
CA VAL A 264 1.56 -0.76 -22.40
C VAL A 264 2.69 -1.76 -22.18
N ALA A 265 3.87 -1.27 -21.79
CA ALA A 265 5.04 -2.11 -21.53
C ALA A 265 4.78 -3.14 -20.42
N PHE A 266 4.07 -2.74 -19.35
CA PHE A 266 3.62 -3.64 -18.30
C PHE A 266 2.69 -4.72 -18.85
N ALA A 267 1.63 -4.33 -19.57
CA ALA A 267 0.65 -5.28 -20.10
C ALA A 267 1.28 -6.28 -21.09
N ASP A 268 2.17 -5.81 -21.98
CA ASP A 268 2.85 -6.66 -22.96
C ASP A 268 3.83 -7.63 -22.32
N SER A 269 4.63 -7.15 -21.37
CA SER A 269 5.62 -7.97 -20.68
C SER A 269 4.98 -9.02 -19.77
N VAL A 270 3.94 -8.67 -18.99
CA VAL A 270 3.16 -9.65 -18.21
C VAL A 270 2.46 -10.65 -19.12
N HIS A 271 1.89 -10.23 -20.25
CA HIS A 271 1.28 -11.14 -21.22
C HIS A 271 2.31 -12.13 -21.79
N ALA A 272 3.54 -11.68 -22.06
CA ALA A 272 4.62 -12.55 -22.50
C ALA A 272 5.01 -13.57 -21.41
N LEU A 273 5.06 -13.17 -20.13
CA LEU A 273 5.30 -14.09 -19.02
C LEU A 273 4.18 -15.12 -18.87
N ILE A 274 2.91 -14.70 -19.01
CA ILE A 274 1.75 -15.61 -19.03
C ILE A 274 1.92 -16.66 -20.13
N GLY A 275 2.25 -16.24 -21.36
CA GLY A 275 2.47 -17.17 -22.48
C GLY A 275 3.67 -18.09 -22.27
N ARG A 276 4.78 -17.58 -21.71
CA ARG A 276 6.02 -18.36 -21.51
C ARG A 276 5.91 -19.37 -20.38
N TYR A 277 5.29 -19.00 -19.25
CA TYR A 277 5.28 -19.83 -18.04
C TYR A 277 3.94 -20.51 -17.76
N GLY A 278 2.86 -20.08 -18.40
CA GLY A 278 1.52 -20.63 -18.19
C GLY A 278 0.82 -20.07 -16.95
N PHE A 279 1.16 -18.85 -16.54
CA PHE A 279 0.48 -18.16 -15.44
C PHE A 279 -1.00 -17.91 -15.77
N ASP A 280 -1.87 -18.00 -14.77
CA ASP A 280 -3.31 -17.74 -14.87
C ASP A 280 -3.66 -16.25 -14.67
N GLY A 281 -2.68 -15.43 -14.27
CA GLY A 281 -2.96 -14.08 -13.81
C GLY A 281 -1.76 -13.31 -13.31
N VAL A 282 -2.06 -12.12 -12.78
CA VAL A 282 -1.10 -11.20 -12.17
C VAL A 282 -1.59 -10.74 -10.80
N ASP A 283 -0.66 -10.58 -9.89
CA ASP A 283 -0.85 -9.95 -8.59
C ASP A 283 -0.10 -8.61 -8.53
N ILE A 284 -0.72 -7.58 -7.96
CA ILE A 284 -0.15 -6.23 -7.83
C ILE A 284 0.22 -5.98 -6.36
N ASP A 285 1.52 -5.94 -6.11
CA ASP A 285 2.14 -5.80 -4.78
C ASP A 285 3.22 -4.71 -4.76
N LEU A 286 2.98 -3.61 -5.49
CA LEU A 286 3.86 -2.45 -5.56
C LEU A 286 3.81 -1.62 -4.26
N GLU A 287 4.84 -1.73 -3.43
CA GLU A 287 4.92 -1.00 -2.15
C GLU A 287 5.59 0.38 -2.25
N ASN A 288 6.13 0.73 -3.43
CA ASN A 288 6.87 1.98 -3.67
C ASN A 288 6.04 3.07 -4.39
N GLY A 289 4.71 2.96 -4.32
CA GLY A 289 3.76 3.89 -4.92
C GLY A 289 3.07 3.31 -6.16
N LEU A 290 1.78 3.64 -6.29
CA LEU A 290 0.92 3.17 -7.36
C LEU A 290 0.16 4.34 -7.99
N ASN A 291 0.20 4.44 -9.31
CA ASN A 291 -0.66 5.37 -10.05
C ASN A 291 -1.93 4.62 -10.54
N PRO A 292 -3.11 4.90 -9.97
CA PRO A 292 -4.32 4.13 -10.28
C PRO A 292 -4.77 4.28 -11.74
N THR A 293 -4.52 5.43 -12.36
CA THR A 293 -4.91 5.69 -13.75
C THR A 293 -4.16 4.77 -14.70
N TYR A 294 -2.83 4.76 -14.62
CA TYR A 294 -2.01 4.01 -15.56
C TYR A 294 -1.94 2.52 -15.22
N MET A 295 -1.99 2.15 -13.94
CA MET A 295 -2.14 0.74 -13.57
C MET A 295 -3.50 0.19 -14.01
N GLY A 296 -4.58 0.96 -13.88
CA GLY A 296 -5.90 0.59 -14.40
C GLY A 296 -5.88 0.38 -15.92
N GLN A 297 -5.22 1.28 -16.67
CA GLN A 297 -5.00 1.13 -18.11
C GLN A 297 -4.22 -0.15 -18.44
N ALA A 298 -3.14 -0.43 -17.70
CA ALA A 298 -2.30 -1.60 -17.91
C ALA A 298 -3.09 -2.92 -17.69
N LEU A 299 -3.83 -3.02 -16.59
CA LEU A 299 -4.63 -4.20 -16.24
C LEU A 299 -5.79 -4.43 -17.23
N ARG A 300 -6.40 -3.37 -17.73
CA ARG A 300 -7.42 -3.45 -18.80
C ARG A 300 -6.81 -3.94 -20.11
N SER A 301 -5.65 -3.42 -20.49
CA SER A 301 -4.92 -3.87 -21.67
C SER A 301 -4.53 -5.35 -21.58
N LEU A 302 -4.01 -5.77 -20.42
CA LEU A 302 -3.69 -7.18 -20.16
C LEU A 302 -4.95 -8.07 -20.23
N ARG A 303 -6.06 -7.64 -19.63
CA ARG A 303 -7.35 -8.33 -19.70
C ARG A 303 -7.84 -8.48 -21.14
N ALA A 304 -7.65 -7.47 -22.00
CA ALA A 304 -8.02 -7.55 -23.40
C ALA A 304 -7.16 -8.56 -24.19
N LYS A 305 -5.89 -8.74 -23.82
CA LYS A 305 -4.97 -9.72 -24.44
C LYS A 305 -5.27 -11.16 -24.01
N VAL A 306 -5.56 -11.37 -22.72
CA VAL A 306 -5.73 -12.71 -22.13
C VAL A 306 -7.17 -13.21 -22.17
N GLY A 307 -8.15 -12.31 -22.03
CA GLY A 307 -9.56 -12.65 -21.99
C GLY A 307 -10.11 -12.86 -20.57
N SER A 308 -11.34 -13.39 -20.50
CA SER A 308 -12.15 -13.35 -19.27
C SER A 308 -11.68 -14.25 -18.12
N SER A 309 -10.74 -15.15 -18.40
CA SER A 309 -10.14 -16.07 -17.44
C SER A 309 -8.99 -15.46 -16.63
N LEU A 310 -8.46 -14.29 -17.03
CA LEU A 310 -7.35 -13.64 -16.34
C LEU A 310 -7.69 -13.38 -14.86
N ILE A 311 -6.86 -13.90 -13.97
CA ILE A 311 -6.92 -13.60 -12.54
C ILE A 311 -6.15 -12.30 -12.29
N ILE A 312 -6.77 -11.38 -11.55
CA ILE A 312 -6.15 -10.12 -11.13
C ILE A 312 -6.32 -10.00 -9.63
N THR A 313 -5.21 -10.04 -8.89
CA THR A 313 -5.19 -9.84 -7.44
C THR A 313 -4.37 -8.62 -7.06
N MET A 314 -4.57 -8.14 -5.83
CA MET A 314 -3.84 -7.00 -5.28
C MET A 314 -3.52 -7.26 -3.80
N ALA A 315 -2.29 -6.93 -3.37
CA ALA A 315 -1.84 -7.02 -1.98
C ALA A 315 -1.45 -5.65 -1.41
N PRO A 316 -2.39 -4.68 -1.33
CA PRO A 316 -2.09 -3.38 -0.74
C PRO A 316 -1.68 -3.51 0.73
N GLN A 317 -0.85 -2.58 1.20
CA GLN A 317 -0.67 -2.37 2.63
C GLN A 317 -1.95 -1.76 3.23
N THR A 318 -2.08 -1.80 4.55
CA THR A 318 -3.24 -1.23 5.25
C THR A 318 -3.45 0.26 4.93
N ILE A 319 -2.36 1.02 4.84
CA ILE A 319 -2.38 2.46 4.53
C ILE A 319 -3.03 2.76 3.18
N ASP A 320 -2.89 1.87 2.19
CA ASP A 320 -3.42 2.09 0.84
C ASP A 320 -4.93 1.85 0.73
N MET A 321 -5.53 1.27 1.78
CA MET A 321 -6.94 0.85 1.84
C MET A 321 -7.76 1.56 2.93
N GLN A 322 -7.18 2.52 3.66
CA GLN A 322 -7.89 3.27 4.72
C GLN A 322 -9.05 4.15 4.20
N SER A 323 -9.04 4.49 2.91
CA SER A 323 -10.14 5.24 2.28
C SER A 323 -10.17 5.02 0.76
N PRO A 324 -11.33 5.20 0.10
CA PRO A 324 -11.44 5.12 -1.36
C PRO A 324 -10.54 6.09 -2.15
N GLN A 325 -9.95 7.08 -1.48
CA GLN A 325 -9.00 8.03 -2.05
C GLN A 325 -7.57 7.47 -2.09
N GLY A 326 -7.26 6.41 -1.34
CA GLY A 326 -5.98 5.70 -1.42
C GLY A 326 -5.76 5.14 -2.82
N SER A 327 -4.52 5.16 -3.31
CA SER A 327 -4.21 4.80 -4.70
C SER A 327 -4.64 3.37 -5.05
N TYR A 328 -4.34 2.39 -4.19
CA TYR A 328 -4.79 1.02 -4.39
C TYR A 328 -6.30 0.87 -4.30
N PHE A 329 -6.94 1.50 -3.31
CA PHE A 329 -8.38 1.37 -3.18
C PHE A 329 -9.08 2.00 -4.38
N LYS A 330 -8.63 3.17 -4.82
CA LYS A 330 -9.12 3.80 -6.04
C LYS A 330 -8.98 2.87 -7.24
N LEU A 331 -7.80 2.27 -7.44
CA LEU A 331 -7.59 1.29 -8.51
C LEU A 331 -8.57 0.11 -8.39
N ALA A 332 -8.68 -0.50 -7.21
CA ALA A 332 -9.57 -1.63 -6.98
C ALA A 332 -11.03 -1.32 -7.34
N LEU A 333 -11.50 -0.10 -7.03
CA LEU A 333 -12.83 0.38 -7.40
C LEU A 333 -12.97 0.68 -8.90
N ASP A 334 -11.93 1.22 -9.54
CA ASP A 334 -11.88 1.53 -10.98
C ASP A 334 -11.82 0.26 -11.85
N ILE A 335 -11.29 -0.85 -11.32
CA ILE A 335 -11.20 -2.15 -12.01
C ILE A 335 -12.10 -3.24 -11.41
N ARG A 336 -13.08 -2.88 -10.57
CA ARG A 336 -13.90 -3.85 -9.80
C ARG A 336 -14.68 -4.89 -10.63
N ASP A 337 -14.88 -4.65 -11.92
CA ASP A 337 -15.53 -5.60 -12.84
C ASP A 337 -14.55 -6.63 -13.43
N ILE A 338 -13.24 -6.42 -13.35
CA ILE A 338 -12.19 -7.37 -13.77
C ILE A 338 -11.31 -7.86 -12.61
N LEU A 339 -11.38 -7.21 -11.45
CA LEU A 339 -10.69 -7.58 -10.22
C LEU A 339 -11.22 -8.89 -9.65
N THR A 340 -10.31 -9.83 -9.35
CA THR A 340 -10.64 -11.11 -8.71
C THR A 340 -10.71 -10.98 -7.20
N VAL A 341 -9.63 -10.52 -6.55
CA VAL A 341 -9.58 -10.35 -5.09
C VAL A 341 -8.51 -9.35 -4.65
N VAL A 342 -8.81 -8.58 -3.63
CA VAL A 342 -7.85 -7.81 -2.83
C VAL A 342 -7.61 -8.55 -1.53
N HIS A 343 -6.35 -8.82 -1.22
CA HIS A 343 -5.93 -9.35 0.07
C HIS A 343 -4.98 -8.36 0.74
N THR A 344 -5.56 -7.37 1.43
CA THR A 344 -4.80 -6.38 2.17
C THR A 344 -3.88 -7.05 3.18
N GLN A 345 -2.63 -6.58 3.24
CA GLN A 345 -1.61 -7.05 4.14
C GLN A 345 -1.91 -6.56 5.57
N PHE A 346 -2.58 -7.37 6.39
CA PHE A 346 -2.94 -7.02 7.77
C PHE A 346 -1.79 -7.28 8.77
N TYR A 347 -0.57 -6.90 8.38
CA TYR A 347 0.67 -7.11 9.12
C TYR A 347 1.69 -6.03 8.75
N ASN A 348 2.84 -6.01 9.46
CA ASN A 348 3.85 -4.94 9.35
C ASN A 348 3.24 -3.52 9.43
N SER A 349 2.12 -3.39 10.12
CA SER A 349 1.29 -2.20 10.12
C SER A 349 1.23 -1.63 11.52
N GLY A 350 1.20 -0.30 11.59
CA GLY A 350 0.66 0.36 12.75
C GLY A 350 -0.80 -0.02 13.00
N ALA A 351 -1.32 0.34 14.17
CA ALA A 351 -2.74 0.45 14.41
C ALA A 351 -3.40 1.39 13.39
N MET A 352 -4.60 1.03 12.96
CA MET A 352 -5.34 1.71 11.90
C MET A 352 -6.78 1.90 12.32
N LEU A 353 -7.42 2.96 11.82
CA LEU A 353 -8.84 3.19 12.05
C LEU A 353 -9.68 2.11 11.38
N GLY A 354 -10.71 1.63 12.05
CA GLY A 354 -11.74 0.80 11.44
C GLY A 354 -12.73 1.60 10.60
N CYS A 355 -13.66 0.90 9.93
CA CYS A 355 -14.77 1.54 9.21
C CYS A 355 -15.70 2.37 10.12
N ASP A 356 -15.68 2.12 11.44
CA ASP A 356 -16.41 2.89 12.44
C ASP A 356 -15.78 4.26 12.76
N ARG A 357 -14.50 4.46 12.40
CA ARG A 357 -13.69 5.65 12.72
C ARG A 357 -13.67 6.00 14.22
N ASN A 358 -13.95 5.04 15.10
CA ASN A 358 -14.11 5.28 16.54
C ASN A 358 -12.85 5.01 17.35
N ALA A 359 -12.00 4.12 16.86
CA ALA A 359 -10.74 3.78 17.50
C ALA A 359 -9.75 3.27 16.47
N ALA A 360 -8.48 3.36 16.82
CA ALA A 360 -7.44 2.64 16.10
C ALA A 360 -7.26 1.25 16.67
N TYR A 361 -7.32 0.26 15.78
CA TYR A 361 -7.17 -1.15 16.11
C TYR A 361 -5.72 -1.55 15.91
N PRO A 362 -5.03 -2.16 16.90
CA PRO A 362 -3.66 -2.61 16.73
C PRO A 362 -3.59 -3.91 15.95
N GLN A 363 -2.58 -4.04 15.08
CA GLN A 363 -2.30 -5.28 14.35
C GLN A 363 -2.15 -6.50 15.28
N GLY A 364 -2.35 -7.70 14.73
CA GLY A 364 -2.25 -8.93 15.51
C GLY A 364 -3.54 -9.28 16.29
N THR A 365 -4.68 -8.65 15.95
CA THR A 365 -5.95 -8.89 16.64
C THR A 365 -7.08 -9.16 15.65
N VAL A 366 -8.10 -9.93 16.08
CA VAL A 366 -9.32 -10.14 15.29
C VAL A 366 -10.01 -8.79 14.97
N ASN A 367 -10.01 -7.85 15.91
CA ASN A 367 -10.60 -6.53 15.71
C ASN A 367 -9.93 -5.78 14.57
N PHE A 368 -8.59 -5.79 14.49
CA PHE A 368 -7.87 -5.15 13.40
C PHE A 368 -8.25 -5.71 12.04
N ILE A 369 -8.23 -7.04 11.92
CA ILE A 369 -8.56 -7.72 10.67
C ILE A 369 -10.01 -7.39 10.26
N VAL A 370 -10.97 -7.54 11.16
CA VAL A 370 -12.40 -7.35 10.86
C VAL A 370 -12.72 -5.87 10.61
N ALA A 371 -12.19 -4.94 11.42
CA ALA A 371 -12.51 -3.51 11.33
C ALA A 371 -11.93 -2.86 10.06
N LEU A 372 -10.75 -3.29 9.61
CA LEU A 372 -10.16 -2.80 8.36
C LEU A 372 -10.80 -3.48 7.13
N THR A 373 -11.13 -4.77 7.22
CA THR A 373 -11.86 -5.46 6.14
C THR A 373 -13.23 -4.83 5.90
N CYS A 374 -13.89 -4.37 6.98
CA CYS A 374 -15.15 -3.63 6.89
C CYS A 374 -15.04 -2.38 5.99
N ILE A 375 -13.91 -1.67 5.98
CA ILE A 375 -13.72 -0.48 5.14
C ILE A 375 -13.93 -0.85 3.65
N GLN A 376 -13.31 -1.94 3.22
CA GLN A 376 -13.38 -2.43 1.84
C GLN A 376 -14.80 -2.85 1.46
N LEU A 377 -15.45 -3.59 2.36
CA LEU A 377 -16.79 -4.15 2.15
C LEU A 377 -17.90 -3.10 2.17
N GLU A 378 -17.71 -2.01 2.93
CA GLU A 378 -18.68 -0.91 3.02
C GLU A 378 -18.39 0.24 2.04
N ALA A 379 -17.21 0.27 1.43
CA ALA A 379 -16.84 1.31 0.46
C ALA A 379 -16.72 0.80 -0.99
N GLY A 380 -17.41 -0.29 -1.32
CA GLY A 380 -17.81 -0.60 -2.70
C GLY A 380 -17.23 -1.87 -3.32
N LEU A 381 -16.33 -2.59 -2.64
CA LEU A 381 -15.89 -3.91 -3.09
C LEU A 381 -16.93 -4.97 -2.73
N ARG A 382 -17.18 -5.91 -3.64
CA ARG A 382 -18.05 -7.06 -3.34
C ARG A 382 -17.33 -7.99 -2.35
N PRO A 383 -18.06 -8.73 -1.49
CA PRO A 383 -17.45 -9.71 -0.59
C PRO A 383 -16.53 -10.71 -1.31
N ASP A 384 -16.90 -11.13 -2.52
CA ASP A 384 -16.12 -12.07 -3.33
C ASP A 384 -14.81 -11.49 -3.88
N GLN A 385 -14.55 -10.20 -3.63
CA GLN A 385 -13.33 -9.49 -4.01
C GLN A 385 -12.45 -9.13 -2.81
N VAL A 386 -12.78 -9.60 -1.61
CA VAL A 386 -12.03 -9.26 -0.39
C VAL A 386 -11.61 -10.52 0.35
N ALA A 387 -10.31 -10.64 0.65
CA ALA A 387 -9.71 -11.70 1.43
C ALA A 387 -8.75 -11.15 2.50
N LEU A 388 -8.41 -11.97 3.49
CA LEU A 388 -7.60 -11.57 4.64
C LEU A 388 -6.13 -11.93 4.42
N GLY A 389 -5.23 -10.96 4.23
CA GLY A 389 -3.79 -11.20 4.05
C GLY A 389 -3.02 -11.20 5.37
N LEU A 390 -2.43 -12.34 5.75
CA LEU A 390 -1.77 -12.52 7.05
C LEU A 390 -0.39 -13.21 6.94
N PRO A 391 0.51 -13.07 7.92
CA PRO A 391 1.74 -13.84 7.95
C PRO A 391 1.48 -15.31 8.26
N ALA A 392 2.21 -16.21 7.63
CA ALA A 392 2.10 -17.66 7.81
C ALA A 392 2.59 -18.17 9.17
N GLY A 393 3.37 -17.35 9.89
CA GLY A 393 3.92 -17.71 11.19
C GLY A 393 5.12 -16.85 11.57
N PRO A 394 5.86 -17.24 12.63
CA PRO A 394 7.13 -16.63 12.99
C PRO A 394 8.08 -16.50 11.80
N GLY A 395 8.77 -15.36 11.70
CA GLY A 395 9.73 -15.05 10.62
C GLY A 395 9.11 -14.42 9.37
N ALA A 396 7.81 -14.63 9.14
CA ALA A 396 7.15 -14.13 7.94
C ALA A 396 6.92 -12.60 7.92
N ALA A 397 6.86 -11.96 9.08
CA ALA A 397 6.66 -10.52 9.20
C ALA A 397 7.34 -9.97 10.47
N GLY A 398 7.65 -8.68 10.47
CA GLY A 398 8.16 -7.96 11.65
C GLY A 398 7.08 -7.69 12.71
N GLY A 399 5.79 -7.75 12.35
CA GLY A 399 4.68 -7.67 13.29
C GLY A 399 3.35 -8.07 12.65
N GLY A 400 2.32 -8.29 13.48
CA GLY A 400 0.97 -8.68 13.01
C GLY A 400 0.76 -10.18 12.83
N ILE A 401 1.74 -11.01 13.21
CA ILE A 401 1.60 -12.47 13.24
C ILE A 401 0.53 -12.86 14.26
N VAL A 402 -0.40 -13.72 13.85
CA VAL A 402 -1.47 -14.25 14.71
C VAL A 402 -1.52 -15.78 14.62
N PRO A 403 -2.04 -16.47 15.66
CA PRO A 403 -2.42 -17.86 15.52
C PRO A 403 -3.44 -18.02 14.38
N PRO A 404 -3.36 -19.08 13.54
CA PRO A 404 -4.31 -19.30 12.45
C PRO A 404 -5.79 -19.35 12.88
N SER A 405 -6.07 -19.73 14.14
CA SER A 405 -7.43 -19.65 14.71
C SER A 405 -8.01 -18.24 14.77
N VAL A 406 -7.18 -17.20 14.87
CA VAL A 406 -7.61 -15.79 14.81
C VAL A 406 -8.07 -15.43 13.41
N VAL A 407 -7.45 -16.00 12.36
CA VAL A 407 -7.90 -15.84 10.97
C VAL A 407 -9.28 -16.47 10.80
N ASN A 408 -9.48 -17.69 11.32
CA ASN A 408 -10.78 -18.36 11.31
C ASN A 408 -11.86 -17.56 12.05
N ALA A 409 -11.52 -16.97 13.21
CA ALA A 409 -12.43 -16.10 13.96
C ALA A 409 -12.80 -14.83 13.18
N ALA A 410 -11.85 -14.21 12.49
CA ALA A 410 -12.14 -13.05 11.63
C ALA A 410 -13.05 -13.43 10.45
N LEU A 411 -12.79 -14.57 9.80
CA LEU A 411 -13.63 -15.11 8.73
C LEU A 411 -15.06 -15.39 9.22
N ASP A 412 -15.23 -16.03 10.38
CA ASP A 412 -16.54 -16.27 10.99
C ASP A 412 -17.25 -14.96 11.36
N CYS A 413 -16.52 -13.98 11.89
CA CYS A 413 -17.11 -12.70 12.27
C CYS A 413 -17.66 -11.97 11.06
N LEU A 414 -16.89 -11.91 9.96
CA LEU A 414 -17.31 -11.28 8.74
C LEU A 414 -18.41 -12.07 8.03
N ALA A 415 -18.28 -13.38 7.88
CA ALA A 415 -19.20 -14.18 7.08
C ALA A 415 -20.50 -14.56 7.82
N LYS A 416 -20.43 -14.80 9.14
CA LYS A 416 -21.51 -15.37 9.95
C LYS A 416 -21.92 -14.47 11.13
N GLY A 417 -21.12 -13.47 11.50
CA GLY A 417 -21.37 -12.63 12.66
C GLY A 417 -21.02 -13.29 14.00
N THR A 418 -20.24 -14.39 13.98
CA THR A 418 -19.84 -15.17 15.16
C THR A 418 -18.34 -15.05 15.41
N ASN A 419 -17.85 -15.32 16.62
CA ASN A 419 -16.41 -15.24 16.95
C ASN A 419 -15.77 -13.85 16.73
N CYS A 420 -16.58 -12.79 16.72
CA CYS A 420 -16.10 -11.41 16.69
C CYS A 420 -15.37 -11.03 17.99
N GLY A 421 -14.44 -10.09 17.88
CA GLY A 421 -13.93 -9.37 19.05
C GLY A 421 -14.91 -8.30 19.54
N SER A 422 -14.37 -7.24 20.12
CA SER A 422 -15.19 -6.08 20.55
C SER A 422 -15.73 -5.28 19.38
N PHE A 423 -15.05 -5.26 18.24
CA PHE A 423 -15.58 -4.69 17.01
C PHE A 423 -16.54 -5.69 16.34
N ARG A 424 -17.70 -5.21 15.90
CA ARG A 424 -18.65 -5.98 15.09
C ARG A 424 -18.92 -5.25 13.78
N PRO A 425 -18.82 -5.94 12.63
CA PRO A 425 -19.19 -5.32 11.36
C PRO A 425 -20.69 -4.99 11.35
N PRO A 426 -21.13 -3.99 10.58
CA PRO A 426 -22.53 -3.56 10.53
C PRO A 426 -23.48 -4.62 9.96
N ARG A 427 -22.96 -5.62 9.24
CA ARG A 427 -23.69 -6.75 8.65
C ARG A 427 -22.75 -7.91 8.38
N THR A 428 -23.30 -9.06 7.98
CA THR A 428 -22.52 -10.23 7.55
C THR A 428 -22.25 -10.21 6.05
N TYR A 429 -21.19 -10.90 5.65
CA TYR A 429 -20.64 -10.95 4.30
C TYR A 429 -20.33 -12.39 3.90
N PRO A 430 -21.36 -13.23 3.67
CA PRO A 430 -21.16 -14.65 3.39
C PRO A 430 -20.30 -14.92 2.15
N GLY A 431 -20.29 -13.99 1.19
CA GLY A 431 -19.48 -14.11 -0.02
C GLY A 431 -18.00 -13.78 0.14
N LEU A 432 -17.48 -13.56 1.37
CA LEU A 432 -16.07 -13.20 1.59
C LEU A 432 -15.14 -14.21 0.92
N ARG A 433 -14.15 -13.71 0.16
CA ARG A 433 -13.33 -14.57 -0.72
C ARG A 433 -12.43 -15.55 0.03
N GLY A 434 -11.95 -15.21 1.22
CA GLY A 434 -11.14 -16.13 2.03
C GLY A 434 -9.89 -15.47 2.61
N ALA A 435 -8.74 -16.11 2.47
CA ALA A 435 -7.49 -15.67 3.08
C ALA A 435 -6.31 -15.74 2.10
N MET A 436 -5.27 -14.98 2.43
CA MET A 436 -3.98 -14.98 1.78
C MET A 436 -2.90 -15.10 2.86
N THR A 437 -1.78 -15.74 2.53
CA THR A 437 -0.62 -15.75 3.40
C THR A 437 0.69 -15.37 2.72
N TRP A 438 1.46 -14.52 3.41
CA TRP A 438 2.89 -14.44 3.22
C TRP A 438 3.54 -15.37 4.26
N SER A 439 4.05 -16.54 3.90
CA SER A 439 4.13 -17.14 2.57
C SER A 439 4.01 -18.66 2.68
N VAL A 440 3.87 -19.36 1.54
CA VAL A 440 3.91 -20.83 1.50
C VAL A 440 5.21 -21.35 2.11
N ASN A 441 6.35 -20.77 1.75
CA ASN A 441 7.65 -21.18 2.27
C ASN A 441 7.70 -21.04 3.80
N TRP A 442 7.25 -19.90 4.33
CA TRP A 442 7.18 -19.71 5.79
C TRP A 442 6.18 -20.65 6.46
N ASP A 443 5.05 -20.95 5.82
CA ASP A 443 4.09 -21.93 6.36
C ASP A 443 4.72 -23.32 6.46
N VAL A 444 5.41 -23.77 5.40
CA VAL A 444 6.11 -25.07 5.40
C VAL A 444 7.20 -25.10 6.47
N SER A 445 8.01 -24.04 6.61
CA SER A 445 8.99 -23.89 7.70
C SER A 445 8.36 -23.98 9.09
N ASN A 446 7.11 -23.52 9.23
CA ASN A 446 6.34 -23.55 10.47
C ASN A 446 5.41 -24.79 10.56
N GLY A 447 5.68 -25.86 9.80
CA GLY A 447 4.97 -27.13 9.90
C GLY A 447 3.58 -27.16 9.23
N ASN A 448 3.32 -26.24 8.31
CA ASN A 448 2.05 -26.06 7.58
C ASN A 448 0.87 -25.67 8.48
N GLY A 449 1.14 -25.04 9.63
CA GLY A 449 0.12 -24.71 10.62
C GLY A 449 -0.93 -23.73 10.10
N PHE A 450 -0.56 -22.79 9.24
CA PHE A 450 -1.48 -21.81 8.68
C PHE A 450 -2.44 -22.48 7.71
N ALA A 451 -1.93 -23.12 6.66
CA ALA A 451 -2.79 -23.68 5.62
C ALA A 451 -3.68 -24.82 6.14
N ARG A 452 -3.14 -25.70 7.00
CA ARG A 452 -3.91 -26.82 7.59
C ARG A 452 -5.01 -26.36 8.54
N THR A 453 -4.94 -25.13 9.05
CA THR A 453 -5.98 -24.57 9.91
C THR A 453 -7.00 -23.75 9.12
N VAL A 454 -6.53 -22.94 8.17
CA VAL A 454 -7.39 -21.98 7.45
C VAL A 454 -8.14 -22.65 6.30
N LYS A 455 -7.49 -23.51 5.50
CA LYS A 455 -8.14 -24.10 4.32
C LYS A 455 -9.37 -24.96 4.68
N PRO A 456 -9.34 -25.86 5.68
CA PRO A 456 -10.54 -26.59 6.07
C PRO A 456 -11.65 -25.67 6.58
N HIS A 457 -11.29 -24.58 7.27
CA HIS A 457 -12.27 -23.61 7.78
C HIS A 457 -13.00 -22.86 6.65
N LEU A 458 -12.30 -22.53 5.55
CA LEU A 458 -12.91 -21.91 4.37
C LEU A 458 -14.04 -22.76 3.77
N ALA A 459 -13.95 -24.10 3.87
CA ALA A 459 -15.02 -25.00 3.42
C ALA A 459 -16.28 -24.97 4.32
N THR A 460 -16.20 -24.34 5.49
CA THR A 460 -17.32 -24.15 6.42
C THR A 460 -18.03 -22.80 6.27
N LEU A 461 -17.51 -21.92 5.40
CA LEU A 461 -18.13 -20.63 5.14
C LEU A 461 -19.39 -20.78 4.26
N PRO A 462 -20.38 -19.88 4.39
CA PRO A 462 -21.66 -19.98 3.67
C PRO A 462 -21.53 -19.77 2.17
#